data_AF-A0A0B1RZX0-F1
#
_entry.id   AF-A0A0B1RZX0-F1
#
_cell.length_a   1.000
_cell.length_b   1.000
_cell.length_c   1.000
_cell.angle_alpha   90.00
_cell.angle_beta   90.00
_cell.angle_gamma   90.00
#
_symmetry.space_group_name_H-M   'P 1'
#
loop_
_entity.id
_entity.type
_entity.pdbx_description
1 polymer ?
#
loop_
_entity_poly.entity_id
_entity_poly.type
_entity_poly.pdbx_seq_one_letter_code
_entity_poly.pdbx_strand_id
1 'polypeptide(L)' 'MKTMAIDLEPEHILVAMFCPGWVQTDMGGKKATATVEQSVDGLVPSIYNLTKEHHGGYFNRDLKPIPF' A
#
# COMPACT_ATOMS: atom_id res chain seq x y z
N MET A 1 -4.40 11.63 -0.28
CA MET A 1 -4.43 10.76 0.91
C MET A 1 -3.67 11.33 2.11
N LYS A 2 -2.63 12.16 1.93
CA LYS A 2 -1.95 12.84 3.04
C LYS A 2 -2.87 13.78 3.86
N THR A 3 -3.75 14.52 3.20
CA THR A 3 -4.77 15.35 3.87
C THR A 3 -5.73 14.50 4.71
N MET A 4 -6.27 13.42 4.14
CA MET A 4 -7.16 12.49 4.84
C MET A 4 -6.52 11.87 6.08
N ALA A 5 -5.21 11.59 6.05
CA ALA A 5 -4.49 11.12 7.22
C ALA A 5 -4.55 12.17 8.35
N ILE A 6 -4.22 13.42 8.05
CA ILE A 6 -4.29 14.53 9.01
C ILE A 6 -5.71 14.71 9.55
N ASP A 7 -6.72 14.71 8.68
CA ASP A 7 -8.11 14.97 9.06
C ASP A 7 -8.67 13.87 9.99
N LEU A 8 -8.25 12.61 9.81
CA LEU A 8 -8.76 11.46 10.55
C LEU A 8 -7.89 11.03 11.73
N GLU A 9 -6.73 11.67 11.96
CA GLU A 9 -5.87 11.39 13.13
C GLU A 9 -6.62 11.53 14.47
N PRO A 10 -7.47 12.57 14.70
CA PRO A 10 -8.23 12.70 15.95
C PRO A 10 -9.23 11.57 16.20
N GLU A 11 -9.68 10.89 15.15
CA GLU A 11 -10.60 9.73 15.21
C GLU A 11 -9.86 8.40 15.39
N HIS A 12 -8.52 8.44 15.49
CA HIS A 12 -7.66 7.27 15.59
C HIS A 12 -7.76 6.31 14.38
N ILE A 13 -8.05 6.85 13.20
CA ILE A 13 -8.11 6.08 11.95
C ILE A 13 -6.74 6.13 11.26
N LEU A 14 -6.14 4.95 11.05
CA LEU A 14 -4.90 4.82 10.32
C LEU A 14 -5.14 4.85 8.79
N VAL A 15 -4.45 5.74 8.09
CA VAL A 15 -4.52 5.87 6.63
C VAL A 15 -3.13 5.59 6.05
N ALA A 16 -3.03 4.68 5.09
CA ALA A 16 -1.78 4.36 4.39
C ALA A 16 -2.05 4.07 2.90
N MET A 17 -1.10 4.41 2.03
CA MET A 17 -1.16 4.12 0.60
C MET A 17 -0.23 2.97 0.24
N PHE A 18 -0.69 2.08 -0.64
CA PHE A 18 0.11 1.00 -1.18
C PHE A 18 0.20 1.06 -2.71
N CYS A 19 1.41 0.85 -3.22
CA CYS A 19 1.66 0.48 -4.60
C CYS A 19 1.84 -1.05 -4.67
N PRO A 20 0.86 -1.79 -5.22
CA PRO A 20 0.96 -3.25 -5.37
C PRO A 20 2.03 -3.67 -6.40
N GLY A 21 2.55 -2.71 -7.17
CA GLY A 21 3.40 -2.93 -8.34
C GLY A 21 2.59 -3.01 -9.63
N TRP A 22 3.25 -3.42 -10.72
CA TRP A 22 2.58 -3.68 -11.99
C TRP A 22 2.15 -5.15 -12.04
N VAL A 23 0.85 -5.40 -11.84
CA VAL A 23 0.29 -6.73 -11.59
C VAL A 23 -0.51 -7.24 -12.80
N GLN A 24 -0.38 -8.53 -13.11
CA GLN A 24 -1.08 -9.23 -14.21
C GLN A 24 -2.59 -9.38 -13.92
N THR A 25 -3.30 -8.27 -14.04
CA THR A 25 -4.77 -8.16 -13.98
C THR A 25 -5.30 -7.66 -15.33
N ASP A 26 -6.61 -7.55 -15.49
CA ASP A 26 -7.19 -6.93 -16.70
C ASP A 26 -6.67 -5.50 -16.93
N MET A 27 -6.49 -4.73 -15.84
CA MET A 27 -5.94 -3.37 -15.90
C MET A 27 -4.43 -3.34 -16.20
N GLY A 28 -3.65 -4.27 -15.64
CA GLY A 28 -2.20 -4.30 -15.82
C GLY A 28 -1.73 -5.00 -17.10
N GLY A 29 -2.57 -5.89 -17.66
CA GLY A 29 -2.29 -6.67 -18.86
C GLY A 29 -1.28 -7.81 -18.65
N LYS A 30 -1.18 -8.69 -19.64
CA LYS A 30 -0.34 -9.92 -19.59
C LYS A 30 1.17 -9.66 -19.50
N LYS A 31 1.62 -8.43 -19.78
CA LYS A 31 3.04 -8.04 -19.73
C LYS A 31 3.46 -7.47 -18.37
N ALA A 32 2.53 -7.35 -17.43
CA ALA A 32 2.84 -6.89 -16.09
C ALA A 32 3.86 -7.82 -15.40
N THR A 33 4.72 -7.24 -14.59
CA THR A 33 5.92 -7.91 -14.09
C THR A 33 5.67 -8.85 -12.92
N ALA A 34 4.56 -8.69 -12.20
CA ALA A 34 4.17 -9.53 -11.08
C ALA A 34 2.83 -10.23 -11.33
N THR A 35 2.69 -11.47 -10.87
CA THR A 35 1.36 -12.11 -10.78
C THR A 35 0.55 -11.54 -9.62
N VAL A 36 -0.75 -11.84 -9.59
CA VAL A 36 -1.62 -11.42 -8.48
C VAL A 36 -1.14 -12.03 -7.17
N GLU A 37 -0.78 -13.31 -7.16
CA GLU A 37 -0.26 -14.03 -6.00
C GLU A 37 1.00 -13.34 -5.46
N GLN A 38 1.98 -13.07 -6.31
CA GLN A 38 3.21 -12.38 -5.91
C GLN A 38 2.97 -10.98 -5.32
N SER A 39 1.94 -10.27 -5.81
CA SER A 39 1.58 -8.96 -5.28
C SER A 39 0.93 -9.07 -3.89
N VAL A 40 -0.01 -10.00 -3.74
CA VAL A 40 -0.80 -10.20 -2.52
C VAL A 40 0.05 -10.82 -1.40
N ASP A 41 0.98 -11.71 -1.73
CA ASP A 41 1.91 -12.36 -0.78
C ASP A 41 2.76 -11.34 -0.01
N GLY A 42 3.12 -10.21 -0.63
CA GLY A 42 3.76 -9.09 0.08
C GLY A 42 2.75 -8.16 0.76
N LEU A 43 1.68 -7.81 0.04
CA LEU A 43 0.74 -6.77 0.46
C LEU A 43 -0.03 -7.15 1.74
N VAL A 44 -0.51 -8.38 1.85
CA VAL A 44 -1.33 -8.82 2.99
C VAL A 44 -0.55 -8.78 4.31
N PRO A 45 0.65 -9.39 4.42
CA PRO A 45 1.48 -9.24 5.61
C PRO A 45 1.84 -7.79 5.92
N SER A 46 2.09 -6.96 4.90
CA SER A 46 2.39 -5.55 5.09
C SER A 46 1.22 -4.78 5.72
N ILE A 47 -0.03 -5.09 5.35
CA ILE A 47 -1.22 -4.51 5.99
C ILE A 47 -1.31 -4.92 7.46
N TYR A 48 -1.04 -6.19 7.79
CA TYR A 48 -1.03 -6.66 9.19
C TYR A 48 0.08 -6.03 10.04
N ASN A 49 1.17 -5.56 9.42
CA ASN A 49 2.29 -4.91 10.09
C ASN A 49 2.14 -3.39 10.23
N LEU A 50 1.01 -2.81 9.82
CA LEU A 50 0.79 -1.37 9.93
C LEU A 50 0.76 -0.92 11.41
N THR A 51 1.43 0.19 11.66
CA THR A 51 1.51 0.86 12.96
C THR A 51 1.32 2.36 12.75
N LYS A 52 1.14 3.14 13.84
CA LYS A 52 0.99 4.61 13.77
C LYS A 52 2.12 5.29 12.97
N GLU A 53 3.32 4.73 12.93
CA GLU A 53 4.47 5.27 12.17
C GLU A 53 4.22 5.29 10.66
N HIS A 54 3.31 4.45 10.17
CA HIS A 54 2.97 4.36 8.75
C HIS A 54 1.87 5.35 8.33
N HIS A 55 1.29 6.09 9.28
CA HIS A 55 0.17 6.99 9.05
C HIS A 55 0.52 8.11 8.06
N GLY A 56 -0.29 8.26 7.01
CA GLY A 56 -0.08 9.23 5.94
C GLY A 56 1.05 8.87 4.97
N GLY A 57 1.68 7.70 5.12
CA GLY A 57 2.77 7.22 4.27
C GLY A 57 2.30 6.61 2.95
N TYR A 58 3.25 6.46 2.03
CA TYR A 58 3.10 5.72 0.78
C TYR A 58 4.16 4.62 0.72
N PHE A 59 3.72 3.39 0.46
CA PHE A 59 4.58 2.21 0.56
C PHE A 59 4.44 1.32 -0.67
N ASN A 60 5.45 0.53 -0.95
CA ASN A 60 5.32 -0.60 -1.85
C ASN A 60 4.65 -1.79 -1.12
N ARG A 61 4.37 -2.87 -1.85
CA ARG A 61 3.80 -4.11 -1.29
C ARG A 61 4.62 -4.76 -0.17
N ASP A 62 5.89 -4.41 0.02
CA ASP A 62 6.76 -4.95 1.08
C ASP A 62 6.89 -3.98 2.28
N LEU A 63 5.96 -3.04 2.41
CA LEU A 63 5.94 -1.97 3.42
C LEU A 63 7.15 -1.01 3.37
N LYS A 64 7.89 -0.98 2.26
CA LYS A 64 8.99 -0.01 2.08
C LYS A 64 8.46 1.33 1.61
N PRO A 65 8.91 2.45 2.19
CA PRO A 65 8.42 3.77 1.82
C PRO A 65 8.78 4.14 0.38
N ILE A 66 7.82 4.74 -0.32
CA ILE A 66 7.99 5.36 -1.64
C ILE A 66 7.89 6.88 -1.43
N PRO A 67 8.86 7.67 -1.94
CA PRO A 67 8.76 9.13 -1.91
C PRO A 67 7.52 9.65 -2.64
N PHE A 68 6.97 10.77 -2.14
CA PHE A 68 5.87 11.49 -2.78
C PHE A 68 6.35 12.30 -4.00
#